data_AF-A0AAD5NHD8-F1
#
_entry.id   AF-A0AAD5NHD8-F1
#
_cell.length_a   1.000
_cell.length_b   1.000
_cell.length_c   1.000
_cell.angle_alpha   90.00
_cell.angle_beta   90.00
_cell.angle_gamma   90.00
#
_symmetry.space_group_name_H-M   'P 1'
#
loop_
_entity.id
_entity.type
_entity.pdbx_description
1 polymer ?
#
loop_
_entity_poly.entity_id
_entity_poly.type
_entity_poly.pdbx_seq_one_letter_code
_entity_poly.pdbx_strand_id
1 'polypeptide(L)'
;MKWKQDPYFESIEHIHKSLELKPIIALKNFIAREPSGSIPISAVSKRGLQFDIHINVARFMRQYPSIFEEFTGPLYNLPWFRLTQEAVEIDKEERRVYEECRDDLREGLRRFILMSRENVCI
;
A
#
# COMPACT_ATOMS: atom_id res chain seq x y z
N MET A 1 -5.81 0.08 -23.37
CA MET A 1 -4.40 -0.30 -23.19
C MET A 1 -4.28 -1.82 -23.28
N LYS A 2 -3.36 -2.37 -24.10
CA LYS A 2 -3.08 -3.81 -24.09
C LYS A 2 -2.20 -4.08 -22.87
N TRP A 3 -2.79 -4.67 -21.83
CA TRP A 3 -2.05 -5.20 -20.70
C TRP A 3 -1.05 -6.23 -21.24
N LYS A 4 0.24 -5.87 -21.24
CA LYS A 4 1.29 -6.87 -21.43
C LYS A 4 1.47 -7.54 -20.08
N GLN A 5 0.85 -8.71 -19.91
CA GLN A 5 1.16 -9.60 -18.81
C GLN A 5 2.64 -9.96 -18.90
N ASP A 6 3.41 -9.51 -17.93
CA ASP A 6 4.82 -9.84 -17.85
C ASP A 6 4.95 -11.16 -17.07
N PRO A 7 5.31 -12.27 -17.74
CA PRO A 7 5.33 -13.61 -17.14
C PRO A 7 6.35 -13.73 -16.00
N TYR A 8 7.32 -12.81 -15.91
CA TYR A 8 8.25 -12.77 -14.79
C TYR A 8 7.51 -12.47 -13.48
N PHE A 9 6.67 -11.44 -13.45
CA PHE A 9 5.96 -11.02 -12.23
C PHE A 9 4.86 -12.02 -11.83
N GLU A 10 4.18 -12.64 -12.80
CA GLU A 10 3.17 -13.68 -12.50
C GLU A 10 3.79 -15.00 -12.01
N SER A 11 5.04 -15.31 -12.40
CA SER A 11 5.75 -16.50 -11.92
C SER A 11 6.22 -16.42 -10.46
N ILE A 12 6.17 -15.22 -9.86
CA ILE A 12 6.53 -15.04 -8.45
C ILE A 12 5.32 -15.39 -7.60
N GLU A 13 5.03 -16.69 -7.47
CA GLU A 13 3.99 -17.22 -6.58
C GLU A 13 4.09 -16.65 -5.14
N HIS A 14 5.32 -16.32 -4.72
CA HIS A 14 5.61 -15.70 -3.43
C HIS A 14 5.07 -14.26 -3.31
N ILE A 15 4.90 -13.49 -4.38
CA ILE A 15 4.29 -12.15 -4.32
C ILE A 15 2.79 -12.28 -4.08
N HIS A 16 2.11 -13.22 -4.71
CA HIS A 16 0.66 -13.36 -4.49
C HIS A 16 0.31 -14.04 -3.16
N LYS A 17 1.23 -14.85 -2.61
CA LYS A 17 1.05 -15.58 -1.34
C LYS A 17 1.75 -14.95 -0.14
N SER A 18 2.52 -13.86 -0.31
CA SER A 18 3.22 -13.24 0.82
C SER A 18 2.23 -12.53 1.72
N LEU A 19 2.00 -13.13 2.88
CA LEU A 19 1.23 -12.56 3.99
C LEU A 19 1.80 -11.20 4.44
N GLU A 20 3.07 -10.92 4.13
CA GLU A 20 3.79 -9.72 4.54
C GLU A 20 3.53 -8.52 3.59
N LEU A 21 3.05 -8.75 2.36
CA LEU A 21 2.76 -7.64 1.44
C LEU A 21 1.59 -6.79 1.88
N LYS A 22 0.56 -7.41 2.48
CA LYS A 22 -0.59 -6.69 3.03
C LYS A 22 -0.17 -5.67 4.12
N PRO A 23 0.62 -6.04 5.16
CA PRO A 23 1.14 -5.08 6.11
C PRO A 23 2.04 -4.02 5.47
N ILE A 24 2.89 -4.40 4.51
CA ILE A 24 3.77 -3.46 3.79
C ILE A 24 2.94 -2.39 3.05
N ILE A 25 1.95 -2.81 2.26
CA ILE A 25 1.07 -1.91 1.50
C ILE A 25 0.26 -1.02 2.46
N ALA A 26 -0.24 -1.59 3.55
CA ALA A 26 -1.01 -0.84 4.54
C ALA A 26 -0.16 0.23 5.25
N LEU A 27 1.08 -0.10 5.64
CA LEU A 27 2.03 0.87 6.20
C LEU A 27 2.44 1.92 5.16
N LYS A 28 2.73 1.51 3.92
CA LYS A 28 3.04 2.44 2.83
C LYS A 28 1.91 3.45 2.63
N ASN A 29 0.67 2.97 2.53
CA ASN A 29 -0.51 3.83 2.39
C ASN A 29 -0.71 4.76 3.58
N PHE A 30 -0.37 4.30 4.80
CA PHE A 30 -0.46 5.13 5.99
C PHE A 30 0.57 6.27 5.96
N ILE A 31 1.82 5.99 5.59
CA ILE A 31 2.87 7.01 5.47
C ILE A 31 2.57 7.98 4.31
N ALA A 32 2.13 7.47 3.16
CA ALA A 32 1.83 8.27 1.97
C ALA A 32 0.65 9.24 2.16
N ARG A 33 -0.26 8.96 3.11
CA ARG A 33 -1.35 9.88 3.48
C ARG A 33 -0.89 11.02 4.38
N GLU A 34 0.26 10.88 5.04
CA GLU A 34 0.75 11.89 5.96
C GLU A 34 1.44 13.02 5.18
N PRO A 35 1.04 14.30 5.39
CA PRO A 35 1.58 15.42 4.62
C PRO A 35 3.09 15.65 4.83
N SER A 36 3.64 15.14 5.93
CA SER A 36 5.08 15.17 6.24
C SER A 36 5.89 14.09 5.50
N GLY A 37 5.24 13.14 4.81
CA GLY A 37 5.89 11.99 4.17
C GLY A 37 6.68 11.09 5.13
N SER A 38 6.48 11.28 6.43
CA SER A 38 7.25 10.63 7.49
C SER A 38 6.45 10.56 8.78
N ILE A 39 6.65 9.50 9.55
CA ILE A 39 5.90 9.23 10.78
C ILE A 39 6.85 8.82 11.92
N PRO A 40 6.59 9.23 13.17
CA PRO A 40 7.28 8.69 14.32
C PRO A 40 6.81 7.26 14.61
N ILE A 41 7.68 6.42 15.18
CA ILE A 41 7.31 5.06 15.58
C ILE A 41 6.10 5.02 16.53
N SER A 42 5.93 6.05 17.36
CA SER A 42 4.82 6.17 18.30
C SER A 42 3.45 6.21 17.62
N ALA A 43 3.37 6.67 16.37
CA ALA A 43 2.13 6.73 15.60
C ALA A 43 1.62 5.34 15.20
N VAL A 44 2.53 4.39 14.95
CA VAL A 44 2.21 3.04 14.45
C VAL A 44 2.44 1.95 15.48
N SER A 45 3.24 2.19 16.51
CA SER A 45 3.59 1.19 17.54
C SER A 45 2.37 0.61 18.26
N LYS A 46 1.33 1.43 18.52
CA LYS A 46 0.06 0.97 19.14
C LYS A 46 -0.94 0.39 18.13
N ARG A 47 -0.66 0.51 16.83
CA ARG A 47 -1.58 0.13 15.74
C ARG A 47 -1.11 -1.10 14.98
N GLY A 48 -0.10 -1.84 15.46
CA GLY A 48 0.45 -3.02 14.78
C GLY A 48 -0.61 -4.03 14.33
N LEU A 49 -1.59 -4.33 15.19
CA LEU A 49 -2.71 -5.23 14.85
C LEU A 49 -3.61 -4.71 13.72
N GLN A 50 -3.76 -3.39 13.56
CA GLN A 50 -4.53 -2.80 12.45
C GLN A 50 -3.85 -3.03 11.10
N PHE A 51 -2.53 -3.21 11.13
CA PHE A 51 -1.72 -3.48 9.94
C PHE A 51 -1.49 -4.97 9.73
N ASP A 52 -2.10 -5.87 10.52
CA ASP A 52 -1.82 -7.32 10.46
C ASP A 52 -0.37 -7.67 10.87
N ILE A 53 0.26 -6.81 11.68
CA ILE A 53 1.64 -6.98 12.15
C ILE A 53 1.60 -7.52 13.58
N HIS A 54 2.01 -8.78 13.75
CA HIS A 54 2.08 -9.45 15.04
C HIS A 54 3.40 -9.23 15.78
N ILE A 55 4.41 -8.66 15.11
CA ILE A 55 5.70 -8.30 15.69
C ILE A 55 5.80 -6.80 15.98
N ASN A 56 6.91 -6.36 16.57
CA ASN A 56 7.16 -4.94 16.74
C ASN A 56 7.23 -4.23 15.37
N VAL A 57 6.42 -3.20 15.15
CA VAL A 57 6.33 -2.47 13.87
C VAL A 57 7.69 -1.88 13.44
N ALA A 58 8.51 -1.39 14.39
CA ALA A 58 9.85 -0.90 14.07
C ALA A 58 10.74 -2.04 13.54
N ARG A 59 10.64 -3.22 14.15
CA ARG A 59 11.39 -4.40 13.71
C ARG A 59 10.93 -4.84 12.32
N PHE A 60 9.62 -4.82 12.08
CA PHE A 60 9.04 -5.13 10.77
C PHE A 60 9.56 -4.18 9.69
N MET A 61 9.49 -2.87 9.93
CA MET A 61 9.97 -1.86 8.98
C MET A 61 11.47 -2.03 8.67
N ARG A 62 12.29 -2.36 9.68
CA ARG A 62 13.72 -2.64 9.50
C ARG A 62 14.03 -3.87 8.65
N GLN A 63 13.08 -4.80 8.49
CA GLN A 63 13.26 -5.95 7.60
C GLN A 63 13.13 -5.58 6.11
N TYR A 64 12.54 -4.42 5.79
CA TYR A 64 12.32 -3.97 4.41
C TYR A 64 12.94 -2.57 4.16
N PRO A 65 14.27 -2.45 4.23
CA PRO A 65 14.98 -1.17 4.04
C PRO A 65 14.84 -0.60 2.62
N SER A 66 14.46 -1.42 1.64
CA SER A 66 14.18 -0.96 0.27
C SER A 66 12.90 -0.10 0.18
N ILE A 67 11.99 -0.23 1.15
CA ILE A 67 10.70 0.48 1.17
C ILE A 67 10.68 1.52 2.29
N PHE A 68 11.18 1.15 3.48
CA PHE A 68 11.14 2.00 4.66
C PHE A 68 12.55 2.45 5.05
N GLU A 69 12.72 3.76 5.15
CA GLU A 69 13.96 4.37 5.64
C GLU A 69 13.75 4.86 7.07
N GLU A 70 14.60 4.38 7.98
CA GLU A 70 14.64 4.83 9.38
C GLU A 70 15.56 6.05 9.50
N PHE A 71 15.09 7.10 10.16
CA PHE A 71 15.88 8.29 10.47
C PHE A 71 15.57 8.80 11.88
N THR A 72 16.51 9.53 12.48
CA THR A 72 16.30 10.13 13.80
C THR A 72 15.49 11.40 13.65
N GLY A 73 14.30 11.44 14.25
CA GLY A 73 13.45 12.63 14.17
C GLY A 73 13.95 13.80 15.01
N PRO A 74 13.52 15.04 14.68
CA PRO A 74 13.94 16.24 15.40
C PRO A 74 13.37 16.33 16.83
N LEU A 75 12.33 15.57 17.13
CA LEU A 75 11.63 15.55 18.42
C LEU A 75 11.95 14.26 19.18
N TYR A 76 12.52 14.43 20.38
CA TYR A 76 12.73 13.40 21.40
C TYR A 76 13.67 12.23 21.03
N ASN A 77 14.50 12.35 19.99
CA ASN A 77 15.42 11.31 19.52
C ASN A 77 14.72 9.95 19.26
N LEU A 78 13.43 10.00 18.91
CA LEU A 78 12.67 8.80 18.57
C LEU A 78 12.98 8.39 17.12
N PRO A 79 12.87 7.09 16.79
CA PRO A 79 13.02 6.64 15.42
C PRO A 79 11.78 7.05 14.62
N TRP A 80 12.04 7.70 13.50
CA TRP A 80 11.05 8.06 12.50
C TRP A 80 11.26 7.21 11.26
N PHE A 81 10.17 6.96 10.55
CA PHE A 81 10.17 6.18 9.34
C PHE A 81 9.58 7.00 8.21
N ARG A 82 10.22 6.95 7.05
CA ARG A 82 9.71 7.51 5.79
C ARG A 82 9.78 6.45 4.70
N LEU A 83 9.08 6.71 3.60
CA LEU A 83 9.23 5.91 2.38
C LEU A 83 10.53 6.29 1.69
N THR A 84 11.21 5.29 1.11
CA THR A 84 12.33 5.52 0.19
C THR A 84 11.85 6.27 -1.05
N GLN A 85 12.75 6.99 -1.72
CA GLN A 85 12.41 7.70 -2.96
C GLN A 85 11.82 6.75 -4.01
N GLU A 86 12.38 5.53 -4.13
CA GLU A 86 11.86 4.52 -5.05
C GLU A 86 10.40 4.16 -4.74
N ALA A 87 10.06 3.98 -3.46
CA ALA A 87 8.70 3.66 -3.03
C ALA A 87 7.73 4.83 -3.24
N VAL A 88 8.19 6.08 -3.07
CA VAL A 88 7.38 7.28 -3.34
C VAL A 88 7.06 7.41 -4.83
N GLU A 89 8.02 7.10 -5.69
CA GLU A 89 7.86 7.23 -7.14
C GLU A 89 6.92 6.15 -7.68
N ILE A 90 7.01 4.94 -7.14
CA ILE A 90 6.05 3.86 -7.42
C ILE A 90 4.64 4.24 -6.94
N ASP A 91 4.49 4.82 -5.75
CA ASP A 91 3.19 5.27 -5.22
C ASP A 91 2.56 6.39 -6.08
N LYS A 92 3.38 7.29 -6.62
CA LYS A 92 2.91 8.32 -7.57
C LYS A 92 2.44 7.70 -8.88
N GLU A 93 3.19 6.75 -9.44
CA GLU A 93 2.81 6.05 -10.67
C GLU A 93 1.52 5.23 -10.46
N GLU A 94 1.40 4.53 -9.33
CA GLU A 94 0.18 3.82 -8.92
C GLU A 94 -1.03 4.77 -8.89
N ARG A 95 -0.88 5.93 -8.24
CA ARG A 95 -1.95 6.93 -8.15
C ARG A 95 -2.32 7.48 -9.52
N ARG A 96 -1.33 7.76 -10.37
CA ARG A 96 -1.55 8.26 -11.73
C ARG A 96 -2.35 7.26 -12.57
N VAL A 97 -1.93 6.00 -12.59
CA VAL A 97 -2.66 4.94 -13.31
C VAL A 97 -4.07 4.78 -12.75
N TYR A 98 -4.23 4.83 -11.42
CA TYR A 98 -5.54 4.78 -10.80
C TYR A 98 -6.44 5.94 -11.23
N GLU A 99 -5.92 7.17 -11.29
CA GLU A 99 -6.65 8.35 -11.75
C GLU A 99 -7.04 8.26 -13.23
N GLU A 100 -6.12 7.81 -14.09
CA GLU A 100 -6.37 7.59 -15.53
C GLU A 100 -7.46 6.53 -15.76
N CYS A 101 -7.49 5.47 -14.94
CA CYS A 101 -8.48 4.40 -15.03
C CYS A 101 -9.72 4.58 -14.14
N ARG A 102 -9.80 5.66 -13.35
CA ARG A 102 -10.82 5.81 -12.30
C ARG A 102 -12.23 5.77 -12.86
N ASP A 103 -12.45 6.45 -13.98
CA ASP A 103 -13.78 6.53 -14.59
C ASP A 103 -14.19 5.20 -15.24
N ASP A 104 -13.24 4.50 -15.86
CA ASP A 104 -13.45 3.15 -16.41
C ASP A 104 -13.79 2.14 -15.31
N LEU A 105 -13.06 2.18 -14.19
CA LEU A 105 -13.31 1.34 -13.02
C LEU A 105 -14.68 1.66 -12.40
N ARG A 106 -15.02 2.95 -12.27
CA ARG A 106 -16.31 3.40 -11.76
C ARG A 106 -17.46 2.90 -12.64
N GLU A 107 -17.32 3.01 -13.95
CA GLU A 107 -18.34 2.55 -14.89
C GLU A 107 -18.43 1.01 -14.94
N GLY A 108 -17.29 0.32 -14.79
CA GLY A 108 -17.24 -1.12 -14.58
C GLY A 108 -18.00 -1.57 -13.32
N LEU A 109 -17.74 -0.94 -12.18
CA LEU A 109 -18.42 -1.21 -10.91
C LEU A 109 -19.92 -0.92 -11.00
N ARG A 110 -20.32 0.18 -11.64
CA ARG A 110 -21.73 0.50 -11.89
C ARG A 110 -22.43 -0.58 -12.70
N ARG A 111 -21.82 -1.01 -13.82
CA ARG A 111 -22.36 -2.09 -14.65
C ARG A 111 -22.45 -3.40 -13.88
N PHE A 112 -21.42 -3.74 -13.10
CA PHE A 112 -21.41 -4.93 -12.25
C PHE A 112 -22.53 -4.90 -11.20
N ILE A 113 -22.74 -3.77 -10.52
CA ILE A 113 -23.84 -3.58 -9.55
C ILE A 113 -25.20 -3.67 -10.26
N LEU A 114 -25.32 -3.11 -11.46
CA LEU A 114 -26.57 -3.17 -12.23
C LEU A 114 -26.89 -4.60 -12.70
N MET A 115 -25.87 -5.38 -13.06
CA MET A 115 -26.01 -6.79 -13.47
C MET A 115 -26.22 -7.76 -12.30
N SER A 116 -25.83 -7.39 -11.08
CA SER A 116 -26.03 -8.22 -9.87
C SER A 116 -27.38 -8.00 -9.19
N ARG A 117 -28.22 -7.10 -9.73
CA ARG A 117 -29.63 -7.02 -9.36
C ARG A 117 -30.43 -7.95 -10.25
N GLU A 118 -30.89 -9.05 -9.68
CA GLU A 118 -32.07 -9.80 -10.12
C GLU A 118 -33.34 -8.90 -10.04
N ASN A 119 -33.38 -7.80 -10.79
CA ASN A 119 -34.60 -7.06 -11.10
C ASN A 119 -35.02 -7.40 -12.55
N VAL A 120 -35.10 -8.70 -12.85
CA VAL A 120 -36.02 -9.19 -13.87
C VAL A 120 -37.23 -9.71 -13.09
N CYS A 121 -38.07 -8.79 -12.63
CA CYS A 121 -39.47 -9.11 -12.39
C CYS A 121 -40.18 -8.90 -13.72
N ILE A 122 -40.63 -10.02 -14.26
CA ILE A 122 -41.48 -10.19 -15.44
C ILE A 122 -42.86 -9.57 -15.16
#